data_AF-A0A9D6VSB6-F1
#
_entry.id   AF-A0A9D6VSB6-F1
#
_cell.length_a   1.000
_cell.length_b   1.000
_cell.length_c   1.000
_cell.angle_alpha   90.00
_cell.angle_beta   90.00
_cell.angle_gamma   90.00
#
_symmetry.space_group_name_H-M   'P 1'
#
loop_
_entity.id
_entity.type
_entity.pdbx_description
1 polymer ?
#
loop_
_entity_poly.entity_id
_entity_poly.type
_entity_poly.pdbx_seq_one_letter_code
_entity_poly.pdbx_strand_id
1 'polypeptide(L)' 'MRKTYKIIGQDFQESHLAGVMIRLKNLCSGKVFHKNPLELFNDRSLLNKLPTSDILRIGYIVGEYQMHLSYQSMQNKK' A
#
# COMPACT_ATOMS: atom_id res chain seq x y z
N MET A 1 -8.73 22.69 -6.63
CA MET A 1 -9.02 21.62 -5.64
C MET A 1 -7.75 20.79 -5.44
N ARG A 2 -7.16 20.77 -4.24
CA ARG A 2 -5.94 19.99 -3.97
C ARG A 2 -6.32 18.50 -4.03
N LYS A 3 -5.67 17.71 -4.89
CA LYS A 3 -5.94 16.26 -5.00
C LYS A 3 -5.55 15.60 -3.68
N THR A 4 -6.51 15.38 -2.79
CA THR A 4 -6.32 14.65 -1.53
C THR A 4 -6.77 13.21 -1.72
N TYR A 5 -6.01 12.26 -1.18
CA TYR A 5 -6.32 10.84 -1.25
C TYR A 5 -6.66 10.30 0.14
N LYS A 6 -7.32 9.13 0.19
CA LYS A 6 -7.61 8.41 1.43
C LYS A 6 -7.52 6.90 1.21
N ILE A 7 -7.00 6.17 2.18
CA ILE A 7 -7.05 4.70 2.19
C ILE A 7 -8.48 4.26 2.52
N ILE A 8 -9.04 3.40 1.68
CA ILE A 8 -10.40 2.89 1.84
C ILE A 8 -10.47 1.36 1.98
N GLY A 9 -9.33 0.68 1.91
CA GLY A 9 -9.25 -0.76 2.08
C GLY A 9 -7.88 -1.32 1.67
N GLN A 10 -7.74 -2.61 1.86
CA GLN A 10 -6.63 -3.42 1.36
C GLN A 10 -7.22 -4.71 0.81
N ASP A 11 -6.62 -5.24 -0.24
CA ASP A 11 -7.00 -6.51 -0.85
C ASP A 11 -5.77 -7.41 -0.91
N PHE A 12 -5.98 -8.71 -0.75
CA PHE A 12 -4.92 -9.71 -0.91
C PHE A 12 -5.04 -10.30 -2.31
N GLN A 13 -4.00 -10.19 -3.14
CA GLN A 13 -3.96 -10.95 -4.38
C GLN A 13 -3.40 -12.35 -4.07
N GLU A 14 -4.12 -13.38 -4.51
CA GLU A 14 -3.74 -14.79 -4.28
C GLU A 14 -2.56 -15.27 -5.16
N SER A 15 -2.12 -14.45 -6.12
CA SER A 15 -0.98 -14.85 -6.94
C SER A 15 0.30 -14.87 -6.09
N HIS A 16 1.08 -15.94 -6.21
CA HIS A 16 2.34 -16.17 -5.48
C HIS A 16 3.36 -15.02 -5.56
N LEU A 17 3.18 -14.06 -6.47
CA LEU A 17 4.11 -12.95 -6.74
C LEU A 17 3.53 -11.55 -6.47
N ALA A 18 2.24 -11.42 -6.15
CA ALA A 18 1.63 -10.13 -5.88
C ALA A 18 0.93 -10.16 -4.52
N GLY A 19 1.50 -9.47 -3.54
CA GLY A 19 1.00 -9.44 -2.18
C GLY A 19 -0.17 -8.49 -1.93
N VAL A 20 -0.14 -7.83 -0.76
CA VAL A 20 -1.16 -6.85 -0.35
C VAL A 20 -1.22 -5.70 -1.36
N MET A 21 -2.43 -5.30 -1.75
CA MET A 21 -2.71 -4.12 -2.56
C MET A 21 -3.53 -3.12 -1.75
N ILE A 22 -3.16 -1.84 -1.79
CA ILE A 22 -3.86 -0.77 -1.05
C ILE A 22 -4.86 -0.06 -1.95
N ARG A 23 -6.11 0.05 -1.51
CA ARG A 23 -7.16 0.84 -2.18
C ARG A 23 -7.11 2.30 -1.74
N LEU A 24 -6.90 3.18 -2.71
CA LEU A 24 -6.87 4.62 -2.53
C LEU A 24 -8.01 5.28 -3.30
N LYS A 25 -8.76 6.15 -2.61
CA LYS A 25 -9.78 7.00 -3.22
C LYS A 25 -9.27 8.41 -3.37
N ASN A 26 -9.36 8.97 -4.57
CA ASN A 26 -9.19 10.40 -4.79
C ASN A 26 -10.46 11.12 -4.29
N LEU A 27 -10.31 12.02 -3.31
CA LEU A 27 -11.45 12.71 -2.68
C LEU A 27 -12.12 13.75 -3.59
N CYS A 28 -11.42 14.24 -4.61
CA CYS A 28 -11.98 15.22 -5.56
C CYS A 28 -12.74 14.54 -6.70
N SER A 29 -12.20 13.46 -7.27
CA SER A 29 -12.79 12.79 -8.44
C SER A 29 -13.61 11.55 -8.10
N GLY A 30 -13.56 11.08 -6.85
CA GLY A 30 -14.18 9.83 -6.42
C GLY A 30 -13.50 8.56 -6.95
N LYS A 31 -12.55 8.67 -7.88
CA LYS A 31 -11.86 7.54 -8.52
C LYS A 31 -11.09 6.72 -7.49
N VAL A 32 -11.20 5.40 -7.61
CA VAL A 32 -10.46 4.42 -6.79
C VAL A 32 -9.37 3.78 -7.64
N PHE A 33 -8.19 3.60 -7.07
CA PHE A 33 -7.09 2.86 -7.70
C PHE A 33 -6.35 2.05 -6.64
N HIS A 34 -5.58 1.06 -7.11
CA HIS A 34 -4.80 0.15 -6.27
C HIS A 34 -3.32 0.44 -6.45
N LYS A 35 -2.54 0.37 -5.37
CA LYS A 35 -1.07 0.40 -5.42
C LYS A 35 -0.48 -0.65 -4.50
N ASN A 36 0.68 -1.18 -4.87
CA ASN A 36 1.48 -1.98 -3.97
C ASN A 36 1.98 -1.10 -2.79
N PRO A 37 1.98 -1.58 -1.53
CA PRO A 37 2.44 -0.83 -0.37
C PRO A 37 3.84 -0.24 -0.53
N LEU A 38 4.79 -0.96 -1.13
CA LEU A 38 6.16 -0.48 -1.35
C LEU A 38 6.18 0.64 -2.39
N GLU A 39 5.47 0.46 -3.51
CA GLU A 39 5.35 1.51 -4.55
C GLU A 39 4.60 2.75 -4.04
N LEU A 40 3.67 2.57 -3.12
CA LEU A 40 2.95 3.65 -2.48
C LEU A 40 3.84 4.42 -1.50
N PHE A 41 4.64 3.71 -0.70
CA PHE A 41 5.57 4.31 0.24
C PHE A 41 6.72 5.07 -0.45
N ASN A 42 7.15 4.60 -1.63
CA ASN A 42 8.16 5.29 -2.43
C ASN A 42 7.61 6.49 -3.22
N ASP A 43 6.28 6.66 -3.33
CA ASP A 43 5.65 7.77 -4.04
C ASP A 43 5.43 8.98 -3.13
N ARG A 44 6.49 9.79 -2.96
CA ARG A 44 6.47 11.02 -2.14
C ARG A 44 5.36 11.99 -2.54
N SER A 45 5.03 12.06 -3.84
CA SER A 45 3.98 12.96 -4.36
C SER A 45 2.59 12.55 -3.87
N LEU A 46 2.37 11.24 -3.70
CA LEU A 46 1.12 10.68 -3.21
C LEU A 46 1.06 10.70 -1.67
N LEU A 47 2.16 10.39 -0.97
CA LEU A 47 2.25 10.48 0.49
C LEU A 47 1.93 11.89 1.00
N ASN A 48 2.46 12.93 0.35
CA ASN A 48 2.18 14.33 0.69
C ASN A 48 0.71 14.77 0.48
N LYS A 49 -0.10 13.90 -0.12
CA LYS A 49 -1.52 14.13 -0.39
C LYS A 49 -2.43 13.20 0.42
N LEU A 50 -1.84 12.42 1.34
CA LEU A 50 -2.54 11.58 2.29
C LEU A 50 -2.55 12.22 3.69
N PRO A 51 -3.58 11.96 4.50
CA PRO A 51 -3.55 12.34 5.91
C PRO A 51 -2.49 11.52 6.67
N THR A 52 -1.91 12.08 7.72
CA THR A 52 -0.85 11.44 8.53
C THR A 52 -1.27 10.05 9.05
N SER A 53 -2.54 9.87 9.42
CA SER A 53 -3.06 8.57 9.86
C SER A 53 -2.94 7.48 8.79
N ASP A 54 -3.15 7.85 7.52
CA ASP A 54 -3.05 6.92 6.40
C ASP A 54 -1.58 6.62 6.05
N ILE A 55 -0.69 7.61 6.18
CA ILE A 55 0.76 7.41 6.04
C ILE A 55 1.27 6.40 7.07
N LEU A 56 0.85 6.53 8.34
CA LEU A 56 1.20 5.58 9.40
C LEU A 56 0.68 4.17 9.10
N ARG A 57 -0.55 4.04 8.58
CA ARG A 57 -1.11 2.76 8.14
C ARG A 57 -0.29 2.14 7.01
N ILE A 58 0.14 2.93 6.02
CA ILE A 58 1.00 2.42 4.93
C ILE A 58 2.33 1.93 5.50
N GLY A 59 2.96 2.68 6.41
CA GLY A 59 4.20 2.27 7.07
C GLY A 59 4.07 0.93 7.80
N TYR A 60 2.98 0.74 8.55
CA TYR A 60 2.66 -0.53 9.22
C TYR A 60 2.52 -1.68 8.21
N ILE A 61 1.72 -1.49 7.15
CA ILE A 61 1.50 -2.52 6.13
C ILE A 61 2.78 -2.86 5.37
N VAL A 62 3.62 -1.87 5.07
CA VAL A 62 4.93 -2.10 4.44
C VAL A 62 5.84 -2.93 5.35
N GLY A 63 5.84 -2.65 6.65
CA GLY A 63 6.60 -3.43 7.63
C GLY A 63 6.18 -4.90 7.66
N GLU A 64 4.88 -5.17 7.80
CA GLU A 64 4.34 -6.54 7.76
C GLU A 64 4.63 -7.23 6.42
N TYR A 65 4.49 -6.50 5.32
CA TYR A 65 4.73 -7.03 3.98
C TYR A 65 6.20 -7.45 3.77
N GLN A 66 7.16 -6.61 4.18
CA GLN A 66 8.59 -6.95 4.08
C GLN A 66 8.98 -8.12 4.99
N MET A 67 8.38 -8.21 6.17
CA MET A 67 8.57 -9.36 7.06
C MET A 67 8.08 -10.66 6.41
N HIS A 68 6.91 -10.62 5.78
CA HIS A 68 6.32 -11.77 5.09
C HIS A 68 7.16 -12.24 3.88
N LEU A 69 7.61 -11.31 3.03
CA LEU A 69 8.49 -11.64 1.90
C LEU A 69 9.82 -12.26 2.35
N SER A 70 10.38 -11.75 3.45
CA SER A 70 11.61 -12.29 4.04
C SER A 70 11.40 -13.72 4.54
N TYR A 71 10.27 -13.97 5.21
CA TYR A 71 9.91 -15.30 5.70
C TYR A 71 9.71 -16.31 4.57
N GLN A 72 8.95 -15.95 3.53
CA GLN A 72 8.77 -16.80 2.35
C GLN A 72 10.11 -17.12 1.66
N SER A 73 11.01 -16.14 1.57
CA SER A 73 12.34 -16.33 0.99
C SER A 73 13.21 -17.29 1.79
N MET A 74 13.06 -17.33 3.13
CA MET A 74 13.76 -18.29 3.99
C MET A 74 13.18 -19.71 3.87
N GLN A 75 11.87 -19.84 3.64
CA GLN A 75 11.23 -21.14 3.45
C GLN A 75 11.56 -21.77 2.09
N ASN A 76 11.58 -20.98 1.01
CA ASN A 76 11.89 -21.46 -0.34
C ASN A 76 13.39 -21.80 -0.58
N LYS A 77 14.26 -21.58 0.42
CA LYS A 77 15.70 -21.92 0.37
C LYS A 77 16.05 -23.25 1.04
N LYS A 78 15.07 -24.02 1.52
CA LYS A 78 15.23 -25.39 2.03
C LYS A 78 14.79 -26.39 0.99
#